data_AF-A0A1I3AYE8-F1
#
_entry.id   AF-A0A1I3AYE8-F1
#
_cell.length_a   1.000
_cell.length_b   1.000
_cell.length_c   1.000
_cell.angle_alpha   90.00
_cell.angle_beta   90.00
_cell.angle_gamma   90.00
#
_symmetry.space_group_name_H-M   'P 1'
#
loop_
_entity.id
_entity.type
_entity.pdbx_description
1 polymer ?
#
loop_
_entity_poly.entity_id
_entity_poly.type
_entity_poly.pdbx_seq_one_letter_code
_entity_poly.pdbx_strand_id
1 'polypeptide(L)'
;MYIQATNKLIDQLKLKPADLTVSDEESFHCWHANFFILNRRKTILLMNDATRYAVVIWGVKAKELQQIEDLIKTAIRQTFLAEGINPALVEQYLSEAGPVEFGKTKDRSMTGKLNQACDFVKNASEFIDQEQLIQTKIGVWASQYPFNDRIGGYTKPSEHLYEAFQQHDGTPVYKLPVIELTVRLEWESLNVMRQLVVPLSKTFQELHEILQAAFGWQGYHLHNFTFRGKDGFPEVEIVDDEEAFFYARGGVTMVLDTEAVLADYLPLYSAFLYTYDFGDNWEHLIEVKEIRDETAVNYPMCTKMEGQTPPEDVGGVYGYKDFLKIIQNPNDPEYEEMKEWADMQRYGEQSLKEINSRLKHL
;
A
#
# COMPACT_ATOMS: atom_id res chain seq x y z
N MET A 1 -5.77 -25.00 14.52
CA MET A 1 -6.25 -23.83 13.78
C MET A 1 -7.72 -24.08 13.58
N TYR A 2 -8.56 -23.30 14.24
CA TYR A 2 -9.99 -23.55 14.22
C TYR A 2 -10.66 -22.73 13.13
N ILE A 3 -11.38 -23.41 12.24
CA ILE A 3 -12.11 -22.78 11.14
C ILE A 3 -13.61 -22.96 11.37
N GLN A 4 -14.26 -21.88 11.80
CA GLN A 4 -15.71 -21.79 11.93
C GLN A 4 -16.32 -21.50 10.55
N ALA A 5 -16.68 -22.57 9.84
CA ALA A 5 -17.17 -22.50 8.46
C ALA A 5 -18.69 -22.36 8.40
N THR A 6 -19.18 -21.56 7.43
CA THR A 6 -20.63 -21.51 7.14
C THR A 6 -21.12 -22.87 6.62
N ASN A 7 -22.41 -23.16 6.77
CA ASN A 7 -23.00 -24.41 6.27
C ASN A 7 -22.70 -24.62 4.77
N LYS A 8 -22.71 -23.53 3.97
CA LYS A 8 -22.36 -23.60 2.54
C LYS A 8 -20.95 -24.14 2.31
N LEU A 9 -19.97 -23.70 3.10
CA LEU A 9 -18.59 -24.17 2.98
C LEU A 9 -18.45 -25.62 3.46
N ILE A 10 -19.05 -25.97 4.61
CA ILE A 10 -19.08 -27.36 5.12
C ILE A 10 -19.65 -28.32 4.07
N ASP A 11 -20.76 -27.96 3.42
CA ASP A 11 -21.38 -28.78 2.39
C ASP A 11 -20.47 -28.95 1.15
N GLN A 12 -19.74 -27.90 0.75
CA GLN A 12 -18.78 -27.99 -0.35
C GLN A 12 -17.58 -28.88 -0.02
N LEU A 13 -17.09 -28.84 1.22
CA LEU A 13 -15.97 -29.64 1.69
C LEU A 13 -16.37 -31.08 2.03
N LYS A 14 -17.67 -31.37 2.18
CA LYS A 14 -18.22 -32.67 2.59
C LYS A 14 -17.64 -33.15 3.93
N LEU A 15 -17.37 -32.21 4.84
CA LEU A 15 -16.78 -32.49 6.15
C LEU A 15 -17.86 -32.75 7.20
N LYS A 16 -17.51 -33.55 8.20
CA LYS A 16 -18.28 -33.63 9.45
C LYS A 16 -17.69 -32.60 10.41
N PRO A 17 -18.40 -31.50 10.73
CA PRO A 17 -17.84 -30.45 11.57
C PRO A 17 -17.70 -30.93 13.03
N ALA A 18 -16.61 -30.54 13.65
CA ALA A 18 -16.36 -30.70 15.07
C ALA A 18 -17.17 -29.69 15.90
N ASP A 19 -17.36 -30.03 17.18
CA ASP A 19 -17.99 -29.12 18.15
C ASP A 19 -16.94 -28.22 18.78
N LEU A 20 -16.53 -27.19 18.04
CA LEU A 20 -15.50 -26.25 18.47
C LEU A 20 -16.06 -25.28 19.53
N THR A 21 -15.29 -25.08 20.59
CA THR A 21 -15.50 -24.04 21.61
C THR A 21 -14.23 -23.21 21.68
N VAL A 22 -14.31 -21.96 21.23
CA VAL A 22 -13.16 -21.06 21.15
C VAL A 22 -13.17 -20.14 22.37
N SER A 23 -12.08 -20.10 23.13
CA SER A 23 -11.88 -19.09 24.17
C SER A 23 -11.38 -17.78 23.55
N ASP A 24 -11.57 -16.65 24.23
CA ASP A 24 -11.04 -15.37 23.75
C ASP A 24 -9.50 -15.38 23.63
N GLU A 25 -8.80 -16.16 24.46
CA GLU A 25 -7.33 -16.32 24.44
C GLU A 25 -6.83 -17.07 23.18
N GLU A 26 -7.66 -17.92 22.57
CA GLU A 26 -7.32 -18.67 21.36
C GLU A 26 -7.77 -17.97 20.06
N SER A 27 -8.44 -16.83 20.19
CA SER A 27 -9.15 -16.18 19.07
C SER A 27 -8.22 -15.76 17.92
N PHE A 28 -6.93 -15.52 18.17
CA PHE A 28 -5.99 -15.14 17.11
C PHE A 28 -5.66 -16.30 16.14
N HIS A 29 -5.76 -17.55 16.60
CA HIS A 29 -5.58 -18.75 15.78
C HIS A 29 -6.90 -19.31 15.23
N CYS A 30 -8.00 -18.59 15.43
CA CYS A 30 -9.35 -18.94 15.01
C CYS A 30 -9.82 -18.05 13.86
N TRP A 31 -10.59 -18.65 12.96
CA TRP A 31 -11.06 -17.99 11.76
C TRP A 31 -12.51 -18.35 11.48
N HIS A 32 -13.30 -17.39 11.03
CA HIS A 32 -14.56 -17.63 10.35
C HIS A 32 -14.31 -17.78 8.85
N ALA A 33 -14.98 -18.73 8.20
CA ALA A 33 -14.82 -18.95 6.76
C ALA A 33 -16.17 -19.04 6.03
N ASN A 34 -16.25 -18.37 4.89
CA ASN A 34 -17.42 -18.35 4.03
C ASN A 34 -17.12 -18.90 2.64
N PHE A 35 -18.18 -19.29 1.94
CA PHE A 35 -18.14 -19.76 0.55
C PHE A 35 -19.16 -18.99 -0.30
N PHE A 36 -18.71 -18.48 -1.45
CA PHE A 36 -19.56 -17.84 -2.44
C PHE A 36 -19.01 -18.02 -3.85
N ILE A 37 -19.79 -17.60 -4.85
CA ILE A 37 -19.38 -17.59 -6.26
C ILE A 37 -19.02 -16.16 -6.65
N LEU A 38 -17.82 -15.97 -7.20
CA LEU A 38 -17.33 -14.70 -7.74
C LEU A 38 -16.80 -14.95 -9.15
N ASN A 39 -17.24 -14.17 -10.14
CA ASN A 39 -16.85 -14.33 -11.55
C ASN A 39 -16.97 -15.79 -12.04
N ARG A 40 -18.09 -16.44 -11.66
CA ARG A 40 -18.42 -17.86 -11.96
C ARG A 40 -17.43 -18.89 -11.38
N ARG A 41 -16.53 -18.48 -10.48
CA ARG A 41 -15.60 -19.37 -9.77
C ARG A 41 -16.00 -19.51 -8.31
N LYS A 42 -15.59 -20.62 -7.71
CA LYS A 42 -15.76 -20.86 -6.27
C LYS A 42 -14.75 -20.04 -5.49
N THR A 43 -15.21 -19.33 -4.47
CA THR A 43 -14.41 -18.43 -3.65
C THR A 43 -14.62 -18.75 -2.18
N ILE A 44 -13.52 -18.81 -1.45
CA ILE A 44 -13.48 -18.96 0.00
C ILE A 44 -12.88 -17.68 0.58
N LEU A 45 -13.56 -17.09 1.56
CA LEU A 45 -13.03 -15.99 2.35
C LEU A 45 -12.88 -16.47 3.79
N LEU A 46 -11.69 -16.30 4.34
CA LEU A 46 -11.42 -16.45 5.76
C LEU A 46 -11.30 -15.07 6.41
N MET A 47 -11.79 -14.95 7.63
CA MET A 47 -11.70 -13.74 8.45
C MET A 47 -11.24 -14.14 9.84
N ASN A 48 -10.17 -13.52 10.34
CA ASN A 48 -9.62 -13.83 11.66
C ASN A 48 -10.55 -13.40 12.80
N ASP A 49 -10.64 -14.20 13.85
CA ASP A 49 -11.59 -14.00 14.96
C ASP A 49 -11.14 -12.95 15.97
N ALA A 50 -9.84 -12.70 16.09
CA ALA A 50 -9.30 -11.60 16.89
C ALA A 50 -9.29 -10.29 16.09
N THR A 51 -8.76 -10.31 14.86
CA THR A 51 -8.37 -9.08 14.17
C THR A 51 -9.35 -8.65 13.08
N ARG A 52 -10.22 -9.57 12.61
CA ARG A 52 -11.04 -9.43 11.38
C ARG A 52 -10.25 -9.39 10.08
N TYR A 53 -8.95 -9.64 10.12
CA TYR A 53 -8.09 -9.66 8.93
C TYR A 53 -8.58 -10.72 7.93
N ALA A 54 -8.64 -10.36 6.65
CA ALA A 54 -9.27 -11.16 5.60
C ALA A 54 -8.24 -11.88 4.71
N VAL A 55 -8.55 -13.12 4.35
CA VAL A 55 -7.77 -13.93 3.41
C VAL A 55 -8.71 -14.47 2.35
N VAL A 56 -8.37 -14.27 1.07
CA VAL A 56 -9.25 -14.58 -0.06
C VAL A 56 -8.60 -15.63 -0.96
N ILE A 57 -9.36 -16.71 -1.20
CA ILE A 57 -8.97 -17.80 -2.09
C ILE A 57 -10.03 -17.89 -3.19
N TRP A 58 -9.66 -17.53 -4.42
CA TRP A 58 -10.54 -17.51 -5.58
C TRP A 58 -10.27 -18.71 -6.48
N GLY A 59 -11.18 -19.04 -7.40
CA GLY A 59 -10.87 -20.02 -8.45
C GLY A 59 -10.88 -21.49 -8.03
N VAL A 60 -11.31 -21.82 -6.79
CA VAL A 60 -11.10 -23.14 -6.18
C VAL A 60 -11.81 -24.25 -6.96
N LYS A 61 -11.07 -25.32 -7.33
CA LYS A 61 -11.63 -26.50 -8.00
C LYS A 61 -11.67 -27.69 -7.04
N ALA A 62 -12.18 -28.82 -7.50
CA ALA A 62 -12.36 -30.00 -6.67
C ALA A 62 -11.04 -30.53 -6.09
N LYS A 63 -9.92 -30.41 -6.82
CA LYS A 63 -8.60 -30.86 -6.35
C LYS A 63 -8.08 -29.98 -5.21
N GLU A 64 -8.27 -28.66 -5.28
CA GLU A 64 -7.90 -27.74 -4.22
C GLU A 64 -8.73 -27.96 -2.95
N LEU A 65 -10.03 -28.26 -3.09
CA LEU A 65 -10.89 -28.60 -1.94
C LEU A 65 -10.45 -29.87 -1.21
N GLN A 66 -9.78 -30.82 -1.89
CA GLN A 66 -9.22 -32.02 -1.25
C GLN A 66 -7.97 -31.71 -0.40
N GLN A 67 -7.31 -30.58 -0.67
CA GLN A 67 -6.12 -30.10 0.03
C GLN A 67 -6.42 -28.80 0.79
N ILE A 68 -7.65 -28.63 1.26
CA ILE A 68 -8.14 -27.36 1.80
C ILE A 68 -7.32 -26.89 3.02
N GLU A 69 -6.83 -27.82 3.85
CA GLU A 69 -6.05 -27.47 5.05
C GLU A 69 -4.71 -26.81 4.67
N ASP A 70 -3.96 -27.43 3.76
CA ASP A 70 -2.69 -26.89 3.25
C ASP A 70 -2.91 -25.59 2.49
N LEU A 71 -4.00 -25.52 1.71
CA LEU A 71 -4.37 -24.33 0.97
C LEU A 71 -4.69 -23.16 1.89
N ILE A 72 -5.44 -23.38 2.97
CA ILE A 72 -5.76 -22.34 3.97
C ILE A 72 -4.47 -21.83 4.62
N LYS A 73 -3.59 -22.73 5.08
CA LYS A 73 -2.31 -22.33 5.70
C LYS A 73 -1.43 -21.56 4.73
N THR A 74 -1.38 -22.00 3.47
CA THR A 74 -0.62 -21.32 2.41
C THR A 74 -1.20 -19.94 2.12
N ALA A 75 -2.53 -19.81 2.07
CA ALA A 75 -3.20 -18.53 1.86
C ALA A 75 -2.95 -17.54 3.00
N ILE A 76 -3.05 -17.99 4.26
CA ILE A 76 -2.73 -17.15 5.42
C ILE A 76 -1.26 -16.71 5.38
N ARG A 77 -0.33 -17.66 5.14
CA ARG A 77 1.11 -17.37 5.01
C ARG A 77 1.35 -16.28 3.97
N GLN A 78 0.87 -16.49 2.74
CA GLN A 78 1.14 -15.57 1.64
C GLN A 78 0.52 -14.19 1.87
N THR A 79 -0.69 -14.13 2.41
CA THR A 79 -1.33 -12.83 2.69
C THR A 79 -0.62 -12.09 3.82
N PHE A 80 -0.21 -12.78 4.90
CA PHE A 80 0.58 -12.13 5.98
C PHE A 80 1.95 -11.64 5.48
N LEU A 81 2.61 -12.40 4.62
CA LEU A 81 3.86 -11.95 3.99
C LEU A 81 3.63 -10.76 3.05
N ALA A 82 2.53 -10.75 2.30
CA ALA A 82 2.15 -9.62 1.44
C ALA A 82 1.79 -8.35 2.24
N GLU A 83 1.25 -8.52 3.45
CA GLU A 83 1.05 -7.44 4.43
C GLU A 83 2.38 -6.90 5.02
N GLY A 84 3.49 -7.60 4.77
CA GLY A 84 4.81 -7.25 5.27
C GLY A 84 5.11 -7.79 6.67
N ILE A 85 4.31 -8.72 7.19
CA ILE A 85 4.58 -9.37 8.48
C ILE A 85 5.87 -10.18 8.38
N ASN A 86 6.69 -10.09 9.42
CA ASN A 86 7.98 -10.75 9.50
C ASN A 86 7.85 -12.27 9.28
N PRO A 87 8.59 -12.87 8.31
CA PRO A 87 8.50 -14.29 8.02
C PRO A 87 8.68 -15.20 9.24
N ALA A 88 9.53 -14.80 10.20
CA ALA A 88 9.72 -15.57 11.43
C ALA A 88 8.45 -15.64 12.28
N LEU A 89 7.72 -14.52 12.40
CA LEU A 89 6.44 -14.46 13.10
C LEU A 89 5.35 -15.22 12.36
N VAL A 90 5.34 -15.17 11.02
CA VAL A 90 4.38 -15.94 10.21
C VAL A 90 4.56 -17.45 10.40
N GLU A 91 5.80 -17.95 10.35
CA GLU A 91 6.05 -19.37 10.57
C GLU A 91 5.78 -19.79 12.03
N GLN A 92 6.11 -18.95 13.00
CA GLN A 92 5.75 -19.16 14.40
C GLN A 92 4.23 -19.27 14.57
N TYR A 93 3.47 -18.30 14.04
CA TYR A 93 2.00 -18.31 14.07
C TYR A 93 1.43 -19.60 13.47
N LEU A 94 1.89 -20.02 12.30
CA LEU A 94 1.39 -21.24 11.65
C LEU A 94 1.76 -22.52 12.41
N SER A 95 2.91 -22.52 13.08
CA SER A 95 3.34 -23.62 13.96
C SER A 95 2.46 -23.70 15.21
N GLU A 96 2.25 -22.58 15.90
CA GLU A 96 1.40 -22.47 17.10
C GLU A 96 -0.07 -22.78 16.79
N ALA A 97 -0.54 -22.37 15.60
CA ALA A 97 -1.89 -22.67 15.15
C ALA A 97 -2.14 -24.18 15.06
N GLY A 98 -1.15 -25.02 14.78
CA GLY A 98 -1.32 -26.48 14.70
C GLY A 98 -2.19 -26.95 13.50
N PRO A 99 -2.75 -28.17 13.54
CA PRO A 99 -3.57 -28.73 12.45
C PRO A 99 -4.90 -27.98 12.27
N VAL A 100 -5.51 -28.06 11.09
CA VAL A 100 -6.79 -27.40 10.80
C VAL A 100 -7.94 -28.28 11.30
N GLU A 101 -8.89 -27.67 12.01
CA GLU A 101 -10.13 -28.34 12.41
C GLU A 101 -11.34 -27.47 12.07
N PHE A 102 -12.33 -28.07 11.43
CA PHE A 102 -13.52 -27.36 10.95
C PHE A 102 -14.69 -27.53 11.92
N GLY A 103 -15.29 -26.39 12.31
CA GLY A 103 -16.54 -26.32 13.05
C GLY A 103 -17.59 -25.53 12.29
N LYS A 104 -18.81 -25.46 12.83
CA LYS A 104 -19.86 -24.57 12.30
C LYS A 104 -19.75 -23.19 12.92
N THR A 105 -20.04 -22.15 12.16
CA THR A 105 -20.27 -20.80 12.70
C THR A 105 -21.38 -20.81 13.74
N LYS A 106 -21.13 -20.29 14.95
CA LYS A 106 -22.14 -20.15 16.02
C LYS A 106 -22.49 -18.70 16.35
N ASP A 107 -21.63 -17.74 15.98
CA ASP A 107 -21.81 -16.33 16.29
C ASP A 107 -22.39 -15.55 15.09
N ARG A 108 -23.60 -15.01 15.26
CA ARG A 108 -24.31 -14.20 14.25
C ARG A 108 -23.63 -12.85 13.99
N SER A 109 -23.02 -12.23 15.01
CA SER A 109 -22.26 -10.98 14.86
C SER A 109 -21.02 -11.21 14.01
N MET A 110 -20.27 -12.27 14.29
CA MET A 110 -19.10 -12.65 13.49
C MET A 110 -19.46 -13.00 12.06
N THR A 111 -20.55 -13.73 11.87
CA THR A 111 -21.07 -14.03 10.53
C THR A 111 -21.48 -12.76 9.78
N GLY A 112 -22.02 -11.75 10.47
CA GLY A 112 -22.33 -10.44 9.90
C GLY A 112 -21.08 -9.73 9.37
N LYS A 113 -20.01 -9.66 10.18
CA LYS A 113 -18.72 -9.07 9.79
C LYS A 113 -18.05 -9.84 8.65
N LEU A 114 -18.10 -11.18 8.69
CA LEU A 114 -17.64 -12.04 7.61
C LEU A 114 -18.35 -11.73 6.28
N ASN A 115 -19.67 -11.49 6.32
CA ASN A 115 -20.41 -11.11 5.12
C ASN A 115 -20.04 -9.73 4.60
N GLN A 116 -19.76 -8.75 5.48
CA GLN A 116 -19.25 -7.43 5.07
C GLN A 116 -17.91 -7.56 4.33
N ALA A 117 -16.98 -8.39 4.84
CA ALA A 117 -15.73 -8.70 4.13
C ALA A 117 -16.00 -9.38 2.78
N CYS A 118 -16.96 -10.30 2.69
CA CYS A 118 -17.35 -10.90 1.41
C CYS A 118 -17.92 -9.87 0.42
N ASP A 119 -18.70 -8.90 0.90
CA ASP A 119 -19.29 -7.87 0.05
C ASP A 119 -18.23 -6.90 -0.48
N PHE A 120 -17.22 -6.56 0.34
CA PHE A 120 -16.04 -5.85 -0.12
C PHE A 120 -15.36 -6.57 -1.30
N VAL A 121 -15.07 -7.87 -1.15
CA VAL A 121 -14.41 -8.67 -2.20
C VAL A 121 -15.25 -8.75 -3.47
N LYS A 122 -16.59 -8.79 -3.35
CA LYS A 122 -17.47 -8.76 -4.53
C LYS A 122 -17.43 -7.42 -5.24
N ASN A 123 -17.32 -6.31 -4.51
CA ASN A 123 -17.21 -4.99 -5.10
C ASN A 123 -15.84 -4.81 -5.78
N ALA A 124 -14.78 -5.38 -5.22
CA ALA A 124 -13.43 -5.39 -5.81
C ALA A 124 -13.21 -6.46 -6.91
N SER A 125 -14.30 -7.00 -7.50
CA SER A 125 -14.22 -8.17 -8.39
C SER A 125 -13.44 -7.96 -9.70
N GLU A 126 -13.28 -6.70 -10.12
CA GLU A 126 -12.48 -6.32 -11.29
C GLU A 126 -10.98 -6.43 -11.06
N PHE A 127 -10.54 -6.32 -9.80
CA PHE A 127 -9.13 -6.40 -9.40
C PHE A 127 -8.68 -7.83 -9.04
N ILE A 128 -9.51 -8.84 -9.34
CA ILE A 128 -9.13 -10.24 -9.14
C ILE A 128 -8.05 -10.63 -10.13
N ASP A 129 -6.91 -11.08 -9.61
CA ASP A 129 -5.85 -11.69 -10.40
C ASP A 129 -6.34 -13.05 -10.92
N GLN A 130 -6.47 -13.17 -12.24
CA GLN A 130 -7.03 -14.38 -12.87
C GLN A 130 -6.04 -15.55 -12.91
N GLU A 131 -4.76 -15.30 -12.65
CA GLU A 131 -3.68 -16.28 -12.68
C GLU A 131 -3.38 -16.85 -11.29
N GLN A 132 -3.76 -16.13 -10.23
CA GLN A 132 -3.51 -16.52 -8.84
C GLN A 132 -4.74 -17.13 -8.16
N LEU A 133 -4.51 -18.19 -7.38
CA LEU A 133 -5.54 -18.77 -6.53
C LEU A 133 -5.74 -17.95 -5.25
N ILE A 134 -4.65 -17.47 -4.67
CA ILE A 134 -4.62 -16.71 -3.42
C ILE A 134 -4.53 -15.23 -3.76
N GLN A 135 -5.57 -14.48 -3.39
CA GLN A 135 -5.73 -13.08 -3.77
C GLN A 135 -5.19 -12.17 -2.65
N THR A 136 -3.86 -12.15 -2.48
CA THR A 136 -3.20 -11.44 -1.37
C THR A 136 -3.52 -9.94 -1.39
N LYS A 137 -3.43 -9.28 -2.55
CA LYS A 137 -3.75 -7.84 -2.73
C LYS A 137 -5.16 -7.50 -2.26
N ILE A 138 -6.14 -8.31 -2.65
CA ILE A 138 -7.54 -8.13 -2.22
C ILE A 138 -7.70 -8.38 -0.71
N GLY A 139 -7.01 -9.37 -0.13
CA GLY A 139 -7.04 -9.65 1.30
C GLY A 139 -6.45 -8.51 2.15
N VAL A 140 -5.30 -7.99 1.72
CA VAL A 140 -4.64 -6.80 2.30
C VAL A 140 -5.59 -5.60 2.22
N TRP A 141 -6.13 -5.30 1.02
CA TRP A 141 -7.06 -4.19 0.82
C TRP A 141 -8.31 -4.30 1.69
N ALA A 142 -8.98 -5.44 1.70
CA ALA A 142 -10.15 -5.68 2.54
C ALA A 142 -9.87 -5.42 4.02
N SER A 143 -8.62 -5.62 4.45
CA SER A 143 -8.16 -5.45 5.82
C SER A 143 -7.70 -4.02 6.16
N GLN A 144 -7.70 -3.11 5.18
CA GLN A 144 -7.47 -1.67 5.38
C GLN A 144 -8.76 -0.87 5.55
N TYR A 145 -9.92 -1.44 5.20
CA TYR A 145 -11.22 -0.78 5.37
C TYR A 145 -11.69 -0.91 6.83
N PRO A 146 -11.99 0.22 7.50
CA PRO A 146 -12.41 0.18 8.90
C PRO A 146 -13.75 -0.54 9.09
N PHE A 147 -13.87 -1.28 10.19
CA PHE A 147 -15.15 -1.83 10.64
C PHE A 147 -15.59 -1.16 11.94
N ASN A 148 -16.90 -1.22 12.22
CA ASN A 148 -17.43 -0.75 13.50
C ASN A 148 -17.07 -1.77 14.59
N ASP A 149 -16.18 -1.36 15.50
CA ASP A 149 -15.76 -2.20 16.62
C ASP A 149 -16.85 -2.31 17.70
N ARG A 150 -16.63 -3.14 18.73
CA ARG A 150 -17.61 -3.33 19.83
C ARG A 150 -17.84 -2.07 20.68
N ILE A 151 -17.04 -1.02 20.51
CA ILE A 151 -16.98 0.18 21.37
C ILE A 151 -17.39 1.45 20.58
N GLY A 152 -17.73 1.34 19.30
CA GLY A 152 -18.16 2.46 18.46
C GLY A 152 -17.01 3.24 17.81
N GLY A 153 -15.79 2.69 17.83
CA GLY A 153 -14.66 3.16 17.05
C GLY A 153 -14.60 2.53 15.66
N TYR A 154 -13.95 3.23 14.74
CA TYR A 154 -13.54 2.68 13.43
C TYR A 154 -12.06 2.32 13.52
N THR A 155 -11.76 1.03 13.56
CA THR A 155 -10.39 0.49 13.57
C THR A 155 -10.16 -0.39 12.36
N LYS A 156 -8.91 -0.46 11.89
CA LYS A 156 -8.56 -1.27 10.72
C LYS A 156 -8.21 -2.69 11.14
N PRO A 157 -8.68 -3.74 10.43
CA PRO A 157 -8.25 -5.11 10.69
C PRO A 157 -6.72 -5.31 10.64
N SER A 158 -6.02 -4.57 9.79
CA SER A 158 -4.56 -4.54 9.70
C SER A 158 -3.91 -4.04 10.99
N GLU A 159 -4.41 -2.96 11.60
CA GLU A 159 -3.90 -2.43 12.87
C GLU A 159 -4.01 -3.47 14.00
N HIS A 160 -5.16 -4.14 14.12
CA HIS A 160 -5.33 -5.23 15.08
C HIS A 160 -4.44 -6.44 14.78
N LEU A 161 -4.15 -6.73 13.50
CA LEU A 161 -3.19 -7.77 13.13
C LEU A 161 -1.81 -7.43 13.66
N TYR A 162 -1.37 -6.18 13.51
CA TYR A 162 -0.07 -5.75 14.00
C TYR A 162 0.01 -5.83 15.52
N GLU A 163 -1.02 -5.34 16.22
CA GLU A 163 -1.11 -5.41 17.68
C GLU A 163 -1.08 -6.85 18.20
N ALA A 164 -1.74 -7.78 17.50
CA ALA A 164 -1.70 -9.20 17.85
C ALA A 164 -0.28 -9.78 17.71
N PHE A 165 0.47 -9.39 16.68
CA PHE A 165 1.87 -9.80 16.50
C PHE A 165 2.86 -9.09 17.44
N GLN A 166 2.55 -7.87 17.92
CA GLN A 166 3.42 -7.12 18.85
C GLN A 166 3.62 -7.82 20.21
N GLN A 167 2.76 -8.77 20.57
CA GLN A 167 2.85 -9.49 21.85
C GLN A 167 4.02 -10.50 21.92
N HIS A 168 4.77 -10.70 20.83
CA HIS A 168 5.84 -11.71 20.74
C HIS A 168 7.26 -11.14 20.94
N ASP A 169 7.91 -11.49 22.05
CA ASP A 169 9.37 -11.54 22.34
C ASP A 169 10.32 -10.53 21.63
N GLY A 170 9.87 -9.30 21.39
CA GLY A 170 10.69 -8.24 20.79
C GLY A 170 11.06 -8.45 19.32
N THR A 171 10.48 -9.45 18.63
CA THR A 171 10.68 -9.64 17.19
C THR A 171 9.96 -8.52 16.44
N PRO A 172 10.60 -7.81 15.49
CA PRO A 172 9.93 -6.80 14.71
C PRO A 172 8.72 -7.39 13.97
N VAL A 173 7.56 -6.75 14.10
CA VAL A 173 6.32 -7.17 13.44
C VAL A 173 6.48 -7.17 11.93
N TYR A 174 7.22 -6.20 11.41
CA TYR A 174 7.42 -6.03 9.98
C TYR A 174 8.81 -6.49 9.55
N LYS A 175 8.86 -7.10 8.36
CA LYS A 175 10.10 -7.33 7.65
C LYS A 175 9.82 -7.36 6.15
N LEU A 176 9.94 -6.20 5.53
CA LEU A 176 9.73 -6.01 4.09
C LEU A 176 10.94 -5.27 3.49
N PRO A 177 11.28 -5.54 2.23
CA PRO A 177 12.32 -4.80 1.53
C PRO A 177 11.89 -3.34 1.38
N VAL A 178 12.78 -2.43 1.78
CA VAL A 178 12.62 -1.00 1.60
C VAL A 178 13.77 -0.43 0.78
N ILE A 179 13.48 0.63 0.03
CA ILE A 179 14.45 1.37 -0.77
C ILE A 179 14.69 2.73 -0.14
N GLU A 180 15.95 3.12 -0.05
CA GLU A 180 16.34 4.50 0.21
C GLU A 180 16.43 5.29 -1.10
N LEU A 181 15.64 6.36 -1.17
CA LEU A 181 15.60 7.29 -2.29
C LEU A 181 16.12 8.66 -1.83
N THR A 182 16.99 9.27 -2.63
CA THR A 182 17.26 10.71 -2.52
C THR A 182 16.55 11.42 -3.66
N VAL A 183 15.56 12.25 -3.32
CA VAL A 183 14.75 12.99 -4.28
C VAL A 183 15.20 14.44 -4.27
N ARG A 184 15.63 14.96 -5.41
CA ARG A 184 16.06 16.35 -5.57
C ARG A 184 15.19 17.03 -6.61
N LEU A 185 14.70 18.22 -6.29
CA LEU A 185 14.05 19.06 -7.27
C LEU A 185 15.12 19.69 -8.17
N GLU A 186 15.06 19.41 -9.47
CA GLU A 186 16.10 19.77 -10.43
C GLU A 186 15.97 21.24 -10.84
N TRP A 187 16.73 22.10 -10.17
CA TRP A 187 17.03 23.45 -10.65
C TRP A 187 18.32 23.95 -9.97
N GLU A 188 19.27 24.49 -10.74
CA GLU A 188 20.63 24.84 -10.28
C GLU A 188 20.70 25.72 -9.03
N SER A 189 19.68 26.55 -8.76
CA SER A 189 19.64 27.45 -7.59
C SER A 189 18.76 26.93 -6.45
N LEU A 190 18.16 25.75 -6.59
CA LEU A 190 17.42 25.08 -5.53
C LEU A 190 18.27 24.05 -4.83
N ASN A 191 18.21 24.07 -3.50
CA ASN A 191 18.64 22.96 -2.67
C ASN A 191 17.44 22.35 -1.95
N VAL A 192 16.46 21.86 -2.73
CA VAL A 192 15.26 21.19 -2.21
C VAL A 192 15.43 19.68 -2.38
N MET A 193 15.48 18.97 -1.26
CA MET A 193 15.76 17.54 -1.24
C MET A 193 15.00 16.82 -0.13
N ARG A 194 14.60 15.57 -0.40
CA ARG A 194 14.03 14.64 0.58
C ARG A 194 14.78 13.31 0.52
N GLN A 195 15.13 12.75 1.68
CA GLN A 195 15.57 11.36 1.79
C GLN A 195 14.40 10.52 2.27
N LEU A 196 13.97 9.57 1.45
CA LEU A 196 12.80 8.74 1.67
C LEU A 196 13.21 7.28 1.84
N VAL A 197 12.53 6.59 2.74
CA VAL A 197 12.54 5.13 2.87
C VAL A 197 11.17 4.65 2.45
N VAL A 198 11.09 3.84 1.38
CA VAL A 198 9.83 3.42 0.77
C VAL A 198 9.77 1.90 0.66
N PRO A 199 8.66 1.23 1.01
CA PRO A 199 8.47 -0.19 0.71
C PRO A 199 8.61 -0.51 -0.78
N LEU A 200 9.40 -1.51 -1.16
CA LEU A 200 9.57 -1.92 -2.56
C LEU A 200 8.28 -2.48 -3.18
N SER A 201 7.33 -2.92 -2.36
CA SER A 201 6.05 -3.46 -2.82
C SER A 201 5.08 -2.41 -3.35
N LYS A 202 5.40 -1.11 -3.21
CA LYS A 202 4.55 -0.01 -3.68
C LYS A 202 4.52 0.06 -5.20
N THR A 203 3.43 0.59 -5.75
CA THR A 203 3.34 0.98 -7.16
C THR A 203 3.98 2.35 -7.41
N PHE A 204 4.15 2.72 -8.68
CA PHE A 204 4.59 4.07 -9.02
C PHE A 204 3.51 5.13 -8.76
N GLN A 205 2.23 4.76 -8.81
CA GLN A 205 1.13 5.62 -8.35
C GLN A 205 1.27 5.93 -6.85
N GLU A 206 1.53 4.91 -6.02
CA GLU A 206 1.76 5.13 -4.59
C GLU A 206 3.05 5.93 -4.35
N LEU A 207 4.10 5.75 -5.18
CA LEU A 207 5.29 6.60 -5.13
C LEU A 207 4.96 8.07 -5.47
N HIS A 208 4.08 8.32 -6.44
CA HIS A 208 3.59 9.67 -6.73
C HIS A 208 2.95 10.30 -5.49
N GLU A 209 2.00 9.60 -4.84
CA GLU A 209 1.35 10.09 -3.61
C GLU A 209 2.37 10.38 -2.49
N ILE A 210 3.39 9.53 -2.35
CA ILE A 210 4.49 9.73 -1.40
C ILE A 210 5.29 11.00 -1.71
N LEU A 211 5.60 11.23 -2.99
CA LEU A 211 6.32 12.42 -3.43
C LEU A 211 5.49 13.68 -3.19
N GLN A 212 4.21 13.66 -3.54
CA GLN A 212 3.28 14.77 -3.27
C GLN A 212 3.22 15.09 -1.77
N ALA A 213 3.09 14.08 -0.91
CA ALA A 213 3.09 14.27 0.54
C ALA A 213 4.44 14.80 1.08
N ALA A 214 5.57 14.32 0.54
CA ALA A 214 6.92 14.69 0.96
C ALA A 214 7.32 16.11 0.54
N PHE A 215 6.83 16.55 -0.62
CA PHE A 215 7.06 17.89 -1.15
C PHE A 215 5.93 18.86 -0.78
N GLY A 216 4.79 18.36 -0.27
CA GLY A 216 3.65 19.14 0.21
C GLY A 216 2.79 19.74 -0.89
N TRP A 217 2.75 19.06 -2.03
CA TRP A 217 1.88 19.35 -3.16
C TRP A 217 0.55 18.60 -3.08
N GLN A 218 -0.37 18.94 -3.97
CA GLN A 218 -1.78 18.52 -3.90
C GLN A 218 -2.16 17.39 -4.86
N GLY A 219 -1.29 17.02 -5.81
CA GLY A 219 -1.54 15.93 -6.77
C GLY A 219 -2.64 16.25 -7.79
N TYR A 220 -2.81 17.51 -8.18
CA TYR A 220 -3.84 17.95 -9.12
C TYR A 220 -3.46 17.76 -10.60
N HIS A 221 -2.17 17.66 -10.87
CA HIS A 221 -1.64 17.68 -12.22
C HIS A 221 -1.13 16.33 -12.68
N LEU A 222 -1.01 16.18 -14.00
CA LEU A 222 -0.45 14.99 -14.62
C LEU A 222 1.01 14.80 -14.22
N HIS A 223 1.44 13.55 -14.24
CA HIS A 223 2.81 13.18 -13.90
C HIS A 223 3.32 11.98 -14.69
N ASN A 224 4.64 11.81 -14.70
CA ASN A 224 5.26 10.59 -15.19
C ASN A 224 6.58 10.28 -14.48
N PHE A 225 7.07 9.07 -14.69
CA PHE A 225 8.42 8.66 -14.34
C PHE A 225 9.17 8.21 -15.59
N THR A 226 10.41 8.67 -15.75
CA THR A 226 11.23 8.36 -16.91
C THR A 226 12.53 7.67 -16.49
N PHE A 227 12.74 6.45 -16.98
CA PHE A 227 13.99 5.72 -16.89
C PHE A 227 14.74 5.86 -18.20
N ARG A 228 16.00 6.28 -18.12
CA ARG A 228 16.84 6.53 -19.30
C ARG A 228 17.86 5.41 -19.49
N GLY A 229 18.08 5.04 -20.75
CA GLY A 229 19.13 4.13 -21.15
C GLY A 229 20.53 4.77 -21.05
N LYS A 230 21.57 3.98 -21.34
CA LYS A 230 22.97 4.45 -21.31
C LYS A 230 23.28 5.55 -22.34
N ASP A 231 22.46 5.65 -23.37
CA ASP A 231 22.53 6.69 -24.40
C ASP A 231 21.85 8.00 -23.97
N GLY A 232 21.21 8.03 -22.79
CA GLY A 232 20.53 9.19 -22.23
C GLY A 232 19.10 9.38 -22.74
N PHE A 233 18.60 8.51 -23.61
CA PHE A 233 17.22 8.56 -24.10
C PHE A 233 16.27 7.75 -23.19
N PRO A 234 14.97 8.10 -23.13
CA PRO A 234 13.98 7.29 -22.41
C PRO A 234 13.96 5.85 -22.93
N GLU A 235 14.03 4.89 -22.02
CA GLU A 235 13.86 3.45 -22.28
C GLU A 235 12.50 2.97 -21.75
N VAL A 236 12.11 3.47 -20.57
CA VAL A 236 10.82 3.22 -19.95
C VAL A 236 10.19 4.53 -19.49
N GLU A 237 8.91 4.71 -19.78
CA GLU A 237 8.07 5.75 -19.22
C GLU A 237 6.90 5.13 -18.46
N ILE A 238 6.75 5.50 -17.19
CA ILE A 238 5.62 5.11 -16.36
C ILE A 238 4.69 6.31 -16.27
N VAL A 239 3.43 6.11 -16.66
CA VAL A 239 2.47 7.19 -16.92
C VAL A 239 1.20 7.01 -16.10
N ASP A 240 0.54 8.11 -15.79
CA ASP A 240 -0.64 8.16 -14.92
C ASP A 240 -1.97 7.96 -15.66
N ASP A 241 -1.98 8.15 -16.98
CA ASP A 241 -3.18 8.05 -17.82
C ASP A 241 -2.93 7.24 -19.11
N GLU A 242 -3.92 6.43 -19.50
CA GLU A 242 -3.88 5.63 -20.72
C GLU A 242 -3.81 6.49 -22.00
N GLU A 243 -4.29 7.74 -21.97
CA GLU A 243 -4.18 8.67 -23.07
C GLU A 243 -2.72 8.93 -23.47
N ALA A 244 -1.77 8.78 -22.53
CA ALA A 244 -0.35 8.91 -22.82
C ALA A 244 0.13 7.87 -23.86
N PHE A 245 -0.49 6.69 -23.94
CA PHE A 245 -0.15 5.66 -24.92
C PHE A 245 -0.37 6.11 -26.36
N PHE A 246 -1.26 7.08 -26.62
CA PHE A 246 -1.44 7.64 -27.96
C PHE A 246 -0.24 8.46 -28.44
N TYR A 247 0.62 8.90 -27.51
CA TYR A 247 1.83 9.66 -27.78
C TYR A 247 3.11 8.79 -27.68
N ALA A 248 2.95 7.46 -27.57
CA ALA A 248 4.05 6.53 -27.45
C ALA A 248 5.07 6.70 -28.58
N ARG A 249 6.34 6.85 -28.20
CA ARG A 249 7.46 6.91 -29.14
C ARG A 249 7.99 5.50 -29.39
N GLY A 250 8.30 5.20 -30.64
CA GLY A 250 8.87 3.90 -31.00
C GLY A 250 10.17 3.63 -30.23
N GLY A 251 10.24 2.48 -29.56
CA GLY A 251 11.40 2.07 -28.78
C GLY A 251 11.36 2.39 -27.29
N VAL A 252 10.31 3.06 -26.79
CA VAL A 252 10.09 3.32 -25.36
C VAL A 252 8.99 2.38 -24.85
N THR A 253 9.25 1.66 -23.75
CA THR A 253 8.23 0.88 -23.06
C THR A 253 7.39 1.80 -22.19
N MET A 254 6.07 1.83 -22.40
CA MET A 254 5.14 2.58 -21.57
C MET A 254 4.33 1.64 -20.68
N VAL A 255 4.13 2.01 -19.41
CA VAL A 255 3.37 1.23 -18.41
C VAL A 255 2.55 2.18 -17.54
N LEU A 256 1.35 1.79 -17.14
CA LEU A 256 0.57 2.56 -16.17
C LEU A 256 1.23 2.52 -14.79
N ASP A 257 1.23 3.65 -14.09
CA ASP A 257 1.76 3.80 -12.74
C ASP A 257 1.07 2.92 -11.69
N THR A 258 -0.20 2.57 -11.93
CA THR A 258 -1.02 1.65 -11.13
C THR A 258 -0.62 0.19 -11.29
N GLU A 259 0.03 -0.16 -12.40
CA GLU A 259 0.47 -1.51 -12.75
C GLU A 259 1.97 -1.73 -12.49
N ALA A 260 2.78 -0.68 -12.58
CA ALA A 260 4.21 -0.75 -12.35
C ALA A 260 4.54 -0.78 -10.84
N VAL A 261 5.26 -1.82 -10.40
CA VAL A 261 5.68 -2.00 -8.99
C VAL A 261 7.15 -1.63 -8.82
N LEU A 262 7.50 -0.87 -7.78
CA LEU A 262 8.88 -0.38 -7.57
C LEU A 262 9.93 -1.50 -7.58
N ALA A 263 9.60 -2.67 -7.02
CA ALA A 263 10.47 -3.85 -6.99
C ALA A 263 10.95 -4.32 -8.37
N ASP A 264 10.16 -4.10 -9.43
CA ASP A 264 10.48 -4.56 -10.78
C ASP A 264 11.43 -3.63 -11.52
N TYR A 265 11.51 -2.35 -11.10
CA TYR A 265 12.26 -1.31 -11.79
C TYR A 265 13.47 -0.85 -10.98
N LEU A 266 13.29 -0.46 -9.71
CA LEU A 266 14.33 0.23 -8.96
C LEU A 266 15.65 -0.54 -8.80
N PRO A 267 15.68 -1.90 -8.66
CA PRO A 267 16.94 -2.64 -8.65
C PRO A 267 17.76 -2.55 -9.96
N LEU A 268 17.14 -2.15 -11.07
CA LEU A 268 17.75 -2.11 -12.40
C LEU A 268 18.37 -0.75 -12.74
N TYR A 269 18.03 0.31 -11.99
CA TYR A 269 18.41 1.68 -12.29
C TYR A 269 19.01 2.38 -11.07
N SER A 270 20.06 3.18 -11.29
CA SER A 270 20.67 4.00 -10.23
C SER A 270 19.95 5.33 -9.99
N ALA A 271 19.22 5.82 -11.00
CA ALA A 271 18.42 7.03 -10.92
C ALA A 271 17.37 7.07 -12.02
N PHE A 272 16.33 7.88 -11.80
CA PHE A 272 15.26 8.14 -12.75
C PHE A 272 14.67 9.53 -12.50
N LEU A 273 13.88 10.03 -13.45
CA LEU A 273 13.21 11.32 -13.32
C LEU A 273 11.74 11.12 -12.94
N TYR A 274 11.24 12.02 -12.11
CA TYR A 274 9.82 12.20 -11.85
C TYR A 274 9.43 13.62 -12.27
N THR A 275 8.53 13.74 -13.24
CA THR A 275 8.02 15.03 -13.71
C THR A 275 6.59 15.21 -13.22
N TYR A 276 6.35 16.29 -12.51
CA TYR A 276 5.03 16.69 -12.02
C TYR A 276 4.61 18.01 -12.65
N ASP A 277 3.34 18.11 -13.00
CA ASP A 277 2.75 19.26 -13.67
C ASP A 277 3.42 19.54 -15.01
N PHE A 278 2.83 19.07 -16.11
CA PHE A 278 3.40 19.30 -17.45
C PHE A 278 3.29 20.76 -17.92
N GLY A 279 2.58 21.63 -17.19
CA GLY A 279 2.59 23.08 -17.39
C GLY A 279 3.81 23.71 -16.75
N ASP A 280 3.98 23.52 -15.43
CA ASP A 280 5.08 24.11 -14.65
C ASP A 280 6.41 23.34 -14.80
N ASN A 281 6.34 22.08 -15.22
CA ASN A 281 7.41 21.13 -15.50
C ASN A 281 8.38 20.95 -14.32
N TRP A 282 7.86 20.55 -13.17
CA TRP A 282 8.67 20.26 -11.99
C TRP A 282 9.35 18.90 -12.12
N GLU A 283 10.62 18.90 -12.52
CA GLU A 283 11.44 17.69 -12.62
C GLU A 283 12.16 17.37 -11.31
N HIS A 284 12.12 16.11 -10.91
CA HIS A 284 12.86 15.58 -9.78
C HIS A 284 13.81 14.50 -10.24
N LEU A 285 15.08 14.61 -9.86
CA LEU A 285 16.02 13.51 -9.96
C LEU A 285 15.87 12.64 -8.71
N ILE A 286 15.49 11.39 -8.93
CA ILE A 286 15.37 10.39 -7.88
C ILE A 286 16.55 9.44 -8.00
N GLU A 287 17.45 9.49 -7.02
CA GLU A 287 18.58 8.57 -6.92
C GLU A 287 18.22 7.37 -6.05
N VAL A 288 18.44 6.17 -6.59
CA VAL A 288 18.26 4.88 -5.91
C VAL A 288 19.54 4.57 -5.12
N LYS A 289 19.46 4.51 -3.79
CA LYS A 289 20.65 4.34 -2.93
C LYS A 289 20.87 2.91 -2.49
N GLU A 290 20.07 2.42 -1.55
CA GLU A 290 20.24 1.10 -0.92
C GLU A 290 18.88 0.42 -0.75
N ILE A 291 18.82 -0.87 -1.11
CA ILE A 291 17.70 -1.75 -0.78
C ILE A 291 18.11 -2.58 0.44
N ARG A 292 17.27 -2.59 1.48
CA ARG A 292 17.48 -3.39 2.70
C ARG A 292 16.21 -4.07 3.16
N ASP A 293 16.36 -5.21 3.86
CA ASP A 293 15.24 -6.05 4.31
C ASP A 293 14.67 -5.65 5.68
N GLU A 294 14.85 -4.39 6.10
CA GLU A 294 14.53 -3.98 7.46
C GLU A 294 13.87 -2.60 7.51
N THR A 295 12.68 -2.58 8.10
CA THR A 295 12.02 -1.36 8.56
C THR A 295 11.22 -1.68 9.82
N ALA A 296 11.23 -0.75 10.78
CA ALA A 296 10.40 -0.85 11.97
C ALA A 296 8.91 -0.61 11.67
N VAL A 297 8.58 -0.16 10.46
CA VAL A 297 7.24 0.27 10.04
C VAL A 297 6.95 -0.15 8.61
N ASN A 298 5.68 -0.39 8.27
CA ASN A 298 5.25 -0.78 6.92
C ASN A 298 4.81 0.41 6.03
N TYR A 299 5.07 1.64 6.44
CA TYR A 299 4.71 2.86 5.72
C TYR A 299 5.98 3.65 5.33
N PRO A 300 5.91 4.52 4.29
CA PRO A 300 7.05 5.33 3.86
C PRO A 300 7.46 6.36 4.91
N MET A 301 8.74 6.70 4.96
CA MET A 301 9.28 7.68 5.90
C MET A 301 10.21 8.65 5.21
N CYS A 302 10.15 9.93 5.62
CA CYS A 302 11.17 10.92 5.30
C CYS A 302 12.19 10.98 6.44
N THR A 303 13.44 10.62 6.17
CA THR A 303 14.52 10.59 7.17
C THR A 303 15.30 11.89 7.23
N LYS A 304 15.27 12.66 6.13
CA LYS A 304 15.95 13.96 6.03
C LYS A 304 15.25 14.87 5.02
N MET A 305 15.22 16.17 5.31
CA MET A 305 14.77 17.20 4.37
C MET A 305 15.74 18.37 4.33
N GLU A 306 15.89 18.98 3.15
CA GLU A 306 16.60 20.24 2.93
C GLU A 306 15.77 21.12 1.98
N GLY A 307 15.81 22.44 2.19
CA GLY A 307 15.10 23.41 1.35
C GLY A 307 13.56 23.40 1.49
N GLN A 308 12.96 24.54 1.15
CA GLN A 308 11.52 24.71 1.08
C GLN A 308 11.02 24.36 -0.32
N THR A 309 9.93 23.61 -0.42
CA THR A 309 9.32 23.29 -1.72
C THR A 309 8.67 24.54 -2.32
N PRO A 310 8.81 24.79 -3.64
CA PRO A 310 7.98 25.76 -4.33
C PRO A 310 6.48 25.54 -4.08
N PRO A 311 5.68 26.58 -3.86
CA PRO A 311 4.22 26.44 -3.77
C PRO A 311 3.63 25.77 -5.02
N GLU A 312 2.50 25.10 -4.86
CA GLU A 312 1.69 24.62 -5.98
C GLU A 312 1.32 25.80 -6.90
N ASP A 313 1.24 25.57 -8.21
CA ASP A 313 0.78 26.54 -9.22
C ASP A 313 1.57 27.86 -9.23
N VAL A 314 2.81 27.88 -8.73
CA VAL A 314 3.63 29.09 -8.68
C VAL A 314 4.16 29.49 -10.06
N GLY A 315 3.96 28.70 -11.12
CA GLY A 315 4.36 29.02 -12.48
C GLY A 315 5.75 28.50 -12.84
N GLY A 316 6.08 27.30 -12.36
CA GLY A 316 7.33 26.62 -12.61
C GLY A 316 8.54 27.36 -12.04
N VAL A 317 9.72 27.03 -12.57
CA VAL A 317 10.99 27.61 -12.10
C VAL A 317 11.03 29.14 -12.20
N TYR A 318 10.45 29.72 -13.25
CA TYR A 318 10.46 31.17 -13.45
C TYR A 318 9.50 31.88 -12.51
N GLY A 319 8.26 31.38 -12.39
CA GLY A 319 7.30 31.93 -11.45
C GLY A 319 7.78 31.83 -10.01
N TYR A 320 8.46 30.72 -9.64
CA TYR A 320 9.06 30.60 -8.31
C TYR A 320 10.22 31.60 -8.06
N LYS A 321 11.02 31.95 -9.07
CA LYS A 321 12.03 33.02 -8.95
C LYS A 321 11.38 34.37 -8.65
N ASP A 322 10.31 34.69 -9.36
CA ASP A 322 9.58 35.95 -9.18
C ASP A 322 8.89 35.98 -7.81
N PHE A 323 8.26 34.87 -7.40
CA PHE A 323 7.73 34.65 -6.06
C PHE A 323 8.78 34.95 -4.97
N LEU A 324 9.97 34.35 -5.07
CA LEU A 324 11.05 34.56 -4.10
C LEU A 324 11.51 36.01 -4.06
N LYS A 325 11.60 36.66 -5.21
CA LYS A 325 11.98 38.07 -5.31
C LYS A 325 10.97 38.99 -4.62
N ILE A 326 9.68 38.73 -4.82
CA ILE A 326 8.59 39.52 -4.23
C ILE A 326 8.56 39.32 -2.71
N ILE A 327 8.51 38.06 -2.22
CA ILE A 327 8.35 37.77 -0.79
C ILE A 327 9.57 38.17 0.06
N GLN A 328 10.74 38.39 -0.57
CA GLN A 328 11.94 38.91 0.09
C GLN A 328 12.01 40.45 0.11
N ASN A 329 11.10 41.14 -0.57
CA ASN A 329 11.08 42.60 -0.67
C ASN A 329 9.75 43.18 -0.14
N PRO A 330 9.67 43.55 1.16
CA PRO A 330 8.48 44.17 1.74
C PRO A 330 8.03 45.50 1.11
N ASN A 331 8.84 46.11 0.25
CA ASN A 331 8.48 47.34 -0.48
C ASN A 331 7.97 47.06 -1.90
N ASP A 332 7.93 45.80 -2.33
CA ASP A 332 7.36 45.43 -3.61
C ASP A 332 5.84 45.69 -3.62
N PRO A 333 5.27 46.32 -4.66
CA PRO A 333 3.83 46.55 -4.73
C PRO A 333 2.98 45.29 -4.59
N GLU A 334 3.51 44.12 -4.97
CA GLU A 334 2.82 42.82 -4.92
C GLU A 334 3.10 42.04 -3.63
N TYR A 335 3.91 42.58 -2.70
CA TYR A 335 4.37 41.85 -1.51
C TYR A 335 3.25 41.33 -0.63
N GLU A 336 2.26 42.17 -0.27
CA GLU A 336 1.20 41.77 0.66
C GLU A 336 0.31 40.67 0.06
N GLU A 337 -0.08 40.81 -1.22
CA GLU A 337 -0.87 39.79 -1.92
C GLU A 337 -0.09 38.47 -2.05
N MET A 338 1.17 38.54 -2.45
CA MET A 338 2.02 37.36 -2.62
C MET A 338 2.29 36.65 -1.29
N LYS A 339 2.43 37.42 -0.20
CA LYS A 339 2.62 36.87 1.14
C LYS A 339 1.34 36.20 1.66
N GLU A 340 0.18 36.82 1.49
CA GLU A 340 -1.10 36.21 1.83
C GLU A 340 -1.30 34.89 1.06
N TRP A 341 -0.97 34.87 -0.23
CA TRP A 341 -1.00 33.65 -1.04
C TRP A 341 -0.01 32.59 -0.53
N ALA A 342 1.23 32.98 -0.20
CA ALA A 342 2.24 32.08 0.38
C ALA A 342 1.76 31.44 1.70
N ASP A 343 1.13 32.22 2.57
CA ASP A 343 0.60 31.75 3.86
C ASP A 343 -0.57 30.76 3.64
N MET A 344 -1.45 31.00 2.66
CA MET A 344 -2.50 30.04 2.27
C MET A 344 -1.93 28.72 1.75
N GLN A 345 -0.80 28.77 1.04
CA GLN A 345 -0.05 27.60 0.57
C GLN A 345 0.82 26.97 1.67
N ARG A 346 0.83 27.54 2.89
CA ARG A 346 1.68 27.13 4.02
C ARG A 346 3.16 27.08 3.67
N TYR A 347 3.61 27.99 2.81
CA TYR A 347 5.01 28.07 2.39
C TYR A 347 5.92 28.35 3.60
N GLY A 348 7.00 27.57 3.74
CA GLY A 348 7.95 27.72 4.85
C GLY A 348 7.57 26.97 6.14
N GLU A 349 6.37 26.40 6.24
CA GLU A 349 5.92 25.67 7.44
C GLU A 349 6.36 24.20 7.47
N GLN A 350 6.84 23.66 6.34
CA GLN A 350 7.15 22.24 6.23
C GLN A 350 8.24 21.80 7.21
N SER A 351 7.92 20.74 7.95
CA SER A 351 8.87 20.07 8.83
C SER A 351 8.87 18.55 8.61
N LEU A 352 9.97 17.91 9.02
CA LEU A 352 10.13 16.45 8.95
C LEU A 352 9.00 15.73 9.70
N LYS A 353 8.51 16.33 10.80
CA LYS A 353 7.39 15.79 11.58
C LYS A 353 6.07 15.84 10.80
N GLU A 354 5.79 16.96 10.14
CA GLU A 354 4.57 17.11 9.34
C GLU A 354 4.57 16.20 8.10
N ILE A 355 5.71 16.09 7.42
CA ILE A 355 5.87 15.17 6.28
C ILE A 355 5.58 13.74 6.73
N ASN A 356 6.25 13.26 7.79
CA ASN A 356 6.04 11.91 8.28
C ASN A 356 4.62 11.67 8.83
N SER A 357 3.93 12.70 9.33
CA SER A 357 2.52 12.59 9.71
C SER A 357 1.61 12.30 8.52
N ARG A 358 1.92 12.82 7.34
CA ARG A 358 1.17 12.55 6.10
C ARG A 358 1.52 11.16 5.57
N LEU A 359 2.83 10.85 5.50
CA LEU A 359 3.33 9.58 4.98
C LEU A 359 2.86 8.35 5.76
N LYS A 360 2.58 8.48 7.07
CA LYS A 360 2.09 7.37 7.91
C LYS A 360 0.79 6.73 7.41
N HIS A 361 0.02 7.45 6.59
CA HIS A 361 -1.27 7.00 6.09
C HIS A 361 -1.21 6.43 4.67
N LEU A 362 -0.01 6.36 4.06
CA LEU A 362 0.24 5.90 2.69
C LEU A 362 0.84 4.50 2.66
#